data_AF-A0A0L0G305-F1
#
_entry.id   AF-A0A0L0G305-F1
#
_cell.length_a   1.000
_cell.length_b   1.000
_cell.length_c   1.000
_cell.angle_alpha   90.00
_cell.angle_beta   90.00
_cell.angle_gamma   90.00
#
_symmetry.space_group_name_H-M   'P 1'
#
loop_
_entity.id
_entity.type
_entity.pdbx_description
1 polymer ?
#
loop_
_entity_poly.entity_id
_entity_poly.type
_entity_poly.pdbx_seq_one_letter_code
_entity_poly.pdbx_strand_id
1 'polypeptide(L)'
;MAGDFLAPSLLSSLDNGVGVVDVMNTTGFDYAVFGNHECDVHQDYLLDRIGQSKFQWINSNMQSLNMQGAPALPEYIIQTVTMGTVTKRVGLLGLLSNDPHLYRPGSFGGAIIEPVISTYEKLSKQLLDEEHVDLIVPITHQSMKDDRKMAKTLSNVPVILGGMSLTISSY
;
A
#
# COMPACT_ATOMS: atom_id res chain seq x y z
N MET A 1 1.85 5.63 -5.27
CA MET A 1 0.74 6.40 -4.69
C MET A 1 0.24 5.71 -3.45
N ALA A 2 -0.13 6.49 -2.44
CA ALA A 2 -0.53 5.98 -1.14
C ALA A 2 -2.07 5.84 -1.05
N GLY A 3 -2.71 5.02 -1.90
CA GLY A 3 -4.16 4.71 -1.87
C GLY A 3 -5.14 5.85 -2.21
N ASP A 4 -6.44 5.57 -2.16
CA ASP A 4 -7.58 6.46 -2.43
C ASP A 4 -7.53 7.20 -3.78
N PHE A 5 -7.29 6.43 -4.84
CA PHE A 5 -7.29 6.99 -6.20
C PHE A 5 -8.37 6.39 -7.10
N LEU A 6 -8.86 5.18 -6.77
CA LEU A 6 -10.02 4.58 -7.44
C LEU A 6 -11.35 5.14 -6.92
N ALA A 7 -11.35 5.85 -5.80
CA ALA A 7 -12.49 6.61 -5.28
C ALA A 7 -11.98 7.64 -4.25
N PRO A 8 -12.75 8.71 -3.91
CA PRO A 8 -14.11 9.04 -4.32
C PRO A 8 -14.20 10.10 -5.44
N SER A 9 -13.21 10.18 -6.33
CA SER A 9 -13.26 11.20 -7.40
C SER A 9 -14.46 10.98 -8.33
N LEU A 10 -15.18 12.06 -8.67
CA LEU A 10 -16.39 12.02 -9.49
C LEU A 10 -16.16 11.33 -10.86
N LEU A 11 -14.96 11.53 -11.43
CA LEU A 11 -14.53 10.85 -12.65
C LEU A 11 -14.38 9.35 -12.43
N SER A 12 -13.75 8.92 -11.34
CA SER A 12 -13.58 7.50 -11.00
C SER A 12 -14.91 6.81 -10.68
N SER A 13 -15.89 7.53 -10.14
CA SER A 13 -17.26 6.98 -9.95
C SER A 13 -18.03 6.82 -11.27
N LEU A 14 -17.64 7.50 -12.35
CA LEU A 14 -18.28 7.39 -13.67
C LEU A 14 -17.67 6.26 -14.52
N ASP A 15 -16.39 5.94 -14.33
CA ASP A 15 -15.66 4.97 -15.14
C ASP A 15 -15.03 3.81 -14.35
N ASN A 16 -15.29 3.73 -13.04
CA ASN A 16 -14.66 2.78 -12.11
C ASN A 16 -13.13 2.88 -12.07
N GLY A 17 -12.57 4.07 -12.29
CA GLY A 17 -11.14 4.36 -12.14
C GLY A 17 -10.27 4.05 -13.35
N VAL A 18 -10.86 3.72 -14.49
CA VAL A 18 -10.15 3.45 -15.76
C VAL A 18 -9.26 4.64 -16.14
N GLY A 19 -9.83 5.84 -16.17
CA GLY A 19 -9.12 7.05 -16.58
C GLY A 19 -8.00 7.43 -15.61
N VAL A 20 -8.20 7.20 -14.31
CA VAL A 20 -7.17 7.47 -13.29
C VAL A 20 -5.98 6.52 -13.46
N VAL A 21 -6.23 5.23 -13.66
CA VAL A 21 -5.16 4.24 -13.91
C VAL A 21 -4.42 4.57 -15.21
N ASP A 22 -5.10 5.00 -16.28
CA ASP A 22 -4.45 5.38 -17.53
C ASP A 22 -3.56 6.61 -17.39
N VAL A 23 -4.00 7.62 -16.63
CA VAL A 23 -3.17 8.79 -16.31
C VAL A 23 -1.95 8.35 -15.51
N MET A 24 -2.13 7.53 -14.47
CA MET A 24 -1.03 7.04 -13.63
C MET A 24 0.00 6.21 -14.41
N ASN A 25 -0.49 5.38 -15.33
CA ASN A 25 0.32 4.60 -16.25
C ASN A 25 1.14 5.50 -17.19
N THR A 26 0.61 6.67 -17.56
CA THR A 26 1.29 7.63 -18.44
C THR A 26 2.28 8.52 -17.69
N THR A 27 1.98 8.89 -16.44
CA THR A 27 2.88 9.69 -15.60
C THR A 27 4.07 8.89 -15.07
N GLY A 28 4.01 7.56 -15.11
CA GLY A 28 5.11 6.68 -14.73
C GLY A 28 5.24 6.47 -13.22
N PHE A 29 4.12 6.20 -12.54
CA PHE A 29 4.20 5.73 -11.15
C PHE A 29 4.86 4.34 -11.10
N ASP A 30 5.65 4.09 -10.06
CA ASP A 30 6.30 2.77 -9.87
C ASP A 30 5.44 1.83 -9.00
N TYR A 31 4.86 2.36 -7.92
CA TYR A 31 4.16 1.57 -6.90
C TYR A 31 2.83 2.18 -6.48
N ALA A 32 1.88 1.32 -6.11
CA ALA A 32 0.62 1.68 -5.47
C ALA A 32 0.32 0.78 -4.26
N VAL A 33 -0.45 1.29 -3.31
CA VAL A 33 -0.98 0.55 -2.17
C VAL A 33 -2.49 0.75 -2.13
N PHE A 34 -3.22 -0.16 -1.49
CA PHE A 34 -4.63 0.02 -1.24
C PHE A 34 -4.88 1.18 -0.27
N GLY A 35 -5.94 1.95 -0.54
CA GLY A 35 -6.63 2.78 0.42
C GLY A 35 -8.00 2.22 0.78
N ASN A 36 -8.70 2.91 1.67
CA ASN A 36 -9.99 2.40 2.14
C ASN A 36 -11.09 2.59 1.09
N HIS A 37 -10.98 3.58 0.20
CA HIS A 37 -11.99 3.77 -0.85
C HIS A 37 -11.86 2.80 -2.02
N GLU A 38 -10.75 2.07 -2.16
CA GLU A 38 -10.66 0.97 -3.11
C GLU A 38 -11.68 -0.16 -2.82
N CYS A 39 -12.21 -0.26 -1.58
CA CYS A 39 -13.29 -1.21 -1.28
C CYS A 39 -14.68 -0.77 -1.77
N ASP A 40 -14.84 0.50 -2.18
CA ASP A 40 -16.11 1.01 -2.72
C ASP A 40 -16.36 0.55 -4.17
N VAL A 41 -15.31 0.10 -4.84
CA VAL A 41 -15.36 -0.47 -6.19
C VAL A 41 -15.67 -1.96 -6.09
N HIS A 42 -16.57 -2.47 -6.96
CA HIS A 42 -16.84 -3.90 -7.01
C HIS A 42 -15.55 -4.69 -7.26
N GLN A 43 -15.36 -5.79 -6.55
CA GLN A 43 -14.08 -6.52 -6.54
C GLN A 43 -13.59 -6.89 -7.94
N ASP A 44 -14.49 -7.30 -8.84
CA ASP A 44 -14.13 -7.63 -10.22
C ASP A 44 -13.48 -6.43 -10.94
N TYR A 45 -14.03 -5.23 -10.76
CA TYR A 45 -13.46 -4.01 -11.35
C TYR A 45 -12.14 -3.60 -10.67
N LEU A 46 -11.99 -3.84 -9.37
CA LEU A 46 -10.73 -3.63 -8.66
C LEU A 46 -9.64 -4.54 -9.24
N LEU A 47 -9.95 -5.82 -9.48
CA LEU A 47 -9.03 -6.77 -10.11
C LEU A 47 -8.70 -6.37 -11.55
N ASP A 48 -9.68 -5.89 -12.31
CA ASP A 48 -9.42 -5.34 -13.65
C ASP A 48 -8.47 -4.14 -13.60
N ARG A 49 -8.64 -3.24 -12.61
CA ARG A 49 -7.74 -2.08 -12.44
C ARG A 49 -6.33 -2.52 -12.04
N ILE A 50 -6.20 -3.51 -11.17
CA ILE A 50 -4.90 -4.11 -10.85
C ILE A 50 -4.25 -4.67 -12.12
N GLY A 51 -5.00 -5.38 -12.96
CA GLY A 51 -4.50 -5.92 -14.24
C GLY A 51 -4.16 -4.85 -15.29
N GLN A 52 -4.87 -3.72 -15.31
CA GLN A 52 -4.57 -2.57 -16.17
C GLN A 52 -3.31 -1.81 -15.72
N SER A 53 -2.93 -1.93 -14.44
CA SER A 53 -1.85 -1.13 -13.86
C SER A 53 -0.49 -1.54 -14.43
N LYS A 54 0.27 -0.56 -14.94
CA LYS A 54 1.69 -0.75 -15.32
C LYS A 54 2.63 -0.61 -14.12
N PHE A 55 2.13 -0.06 -13.02
CA PHE A 55 2.80 0.03 -11.73
C PHE A 55 2.51 -1.20 -10.87
N GLN A 56 3.37 -1.47 -9.90
CA GLN A 56 3.21 -2.62 -9.00
C GLN A 56 2.38 -2.27 -7.77
N TRP A 57 1.43 -3.13 -7.42
CA TRP A 57 0.67 -3.03 -6.19
C TRP A 57 1.37 -3.75 -5.05
N ILE A 58 1.47 -3.11 -3.88
CA ILE A 58 2.02 -3.71 -2.65
C ILE A 58 0.88 -3.89 -1.65
N ASN A 59 0.74 -5.10 -1.12
CA ASN A 59 -0.32 -5.45 -0.17
C ASN A 59 0.27 -6.19 1.03
N SER A 60 0.77 -5.47 2.03
CA SER A 60 1.47 -6.09 3.15
C SER A 60 0.54 -6.74 4.19
N ASN A 61 -0.65 -6.18 4.43
CA ASN A 61 -1.50 -6.59 5.55
C ASN A 61 -2.89 -7.12 5.15
N MET A 62 -3.14 -7.41 3.88
CA MET A 62 -4.41 -8.00 3.42
C MET A 62 -4.18 -9.14 2.42
N GLN A 63 -3.29 -10.09 2.75
CA GLN A 63 -2.94 -11.22 1.88
C GLN A 63 -4.08 -12.23 1.65
N SER A 64 -5.14 -12.15 2.45
CA SER A 64 -6.36 -12.96 2.27
C SER A 64 -7.27 -12.45 1.15
N LEU A 65 -6.91 -11.35 0.46
CA LEU A 65 -7.65 -10.84 -0.69
C LEU A 65 -7.75 -11.91 -1.78
N ASN A 66 -8.98 -12.24 -2.16
CA ASN A 66 -9.22 -13.19 -3.24
C ASN A 66 -8.94 -12.54 -4.60
N MET A 67 -7.87 -12.97 -5.27
CA MET A 67 -7.45 -12.49 -6.58
C MET A 67 -8.17 -13.16 -7.76
N GLN A 68 -9.16 -14.03 -7.51
CA GLN A 68 -9.97 -14.72 -8.52
C GLN A 68 -9.15 -15.41 -9.64
N GLY A 69 -8.04 -16.04 -9.25
CA GLY A 69 -7.13 -16.73 -10.18
C GLY A 69 -6.01 -15.85 -10.74
N ALA A 70 -6.01 -14.54 -10.49
CA ALA A 70 -4.84 -13.70 -10.71
C ALA A 70 -3.77 -13.96 -9.64
N PRO A 71 -2.49 -13.64 -9.91
CA PRO A 71 -1.41 -13.78 -8.94
C PRO A 71 -1.67 -12.98 -7.67
N ALA A 72 -1.23 -13.52 -6.52
CA ALA A 72 -1.22 -12.78 -5.27
C ALA A 72 -0.33 -11.52 -5.39
N LEU A 73 -0.75 -10.44 -4.74
CA LEU A 73 0.04 -9.23 -4.67
C LEU A 73 1.20 -9.40 -3.68
N PRO A 74 2.39 -8.86 -3.98
CA PRO A 74 3.54 -8.99 -3.11
C PRO A 74 3.30 -8.34 -1.73
N GLU A 75 3.77 -9.01 -0.68
CA GLU A 75 3.78 -8.46 0.69
C GLU A 75 4.74 -7.28 0.83
N TYR A 76 5.83 -7.29 0.06
CA TYR A 76 6.86 -6.25 0.06
C TYR A 76 7.58 -6.18 -1.28
N ILE A 77 8.26 -5.06 -1.53
CA ILE A 77 9.15 -4.89 -2.67
C ILE A 77 10.53 -4.47 -2.15
N ILE A 78 11.60 -5.01 -2.72
CA ILE A 78 12.97 -4.57 -2.40
C ILE A 78 13.52 -3.83 -3.62
N GLN A 79 13.71 -2.53 -3.46
CA GLN A 79 14.32 -1.68 -4.47
C GLN A 79 15.81 -1.48 -4.16
N THR A 80 16.66 -1.68 -5.16
CA THR A 80 18.09 -1.38 -5.05
C THR A 80 18.35 0.02 -5.61
N VAL A 81 18.90 0.90 -4.78
CA VAL A 81 19.25 2.28 -5.14
C VAL A 81 20.75 2.43 -5.13
N THR A 82 21.33 2.80 -6.27
CA THR A 82 22.77 3.06 -6.40
C THR A 82 23.01 4.55 -6.57
N MET A 83 23.79 5.14 -5.66
CA MET A 83 24.24 6.53 -5.71
C MET A 83 25.78 6.55 -5.74
N GLY A 84 26.34 6.76 -6.94
CA GLY A 84 27.79 6.66 -7.14
C GLY A 84 28.29 5.23 -6.90
N THR A 85 29.16 5.05 -5.90
CA THR A 85 29.70 3.73 -5.51
C THR A 85 28.91 3.06 -4.40
N VAL A 86 27.93 3.74 -3.80
CA VAL A 86 27.13 3.21 -2.69
C VAL A 86 25.86 2.59 -3.26
N THR A 87 25.64 1.31 -2.95
CA THR A 87 24.40 0.61 -3.26
C THR A 87 23.67 0.31 -1.96
N LYS A 88 22.37 0.65 -1.92
CA LYS A 88 21.48 0.43 -0.78
C LYS A 88 20.24 -0.34 -1.21
N ARG A 89 19.80 -1.29 -0.37
CA ARG A 89 18.58 -2.05 -0.55
C ARG A 89 17.49 -1.45 0.34
N VAL A 90 16.39 -1.05 -0.26
CA VAL A 90 15.26 -0.41 0.40
C VAL A 90 14.03 -1.32 0.29
N GLY A 91 13.52 -1.79 1.42
CA GLY A 91 12.26 -2.52 1.50
C GLY A 91 11.08 -1.56 1.53
N LEU A 92 10.07 -1.80 0.70
CA LEU A 92 8.82 -1.06 0.63
C LEU A 92 7.68 -1.94 1.15
N LEU A 93 6.90 -1.42 2.08
CA LEU A 93 5.71 -2.07 2.64
C LEU A 93 4.46 -1.25 2.31
N GLY A 94 3.37 -1.89 1.91
CA GLY A 94 2.08 -1.27 1.62
C GLY A 94 1.04 -1.62 2.68
N LEU A 95 0.76 -0.71 3.60
CA LEU A 95 -0.06 -0.98 4.79
C LEU A 95 -1.38 -0.21 4.76
N LEU A 96 -2.49 -0.94 4.70
CA LEU A 96 -3.84 -0.38 4.76
C LEU A 96 -4.32 -0.26 6.21
N SER A 97 -5.04 0.81 6.55
CA SER A 97 -5.63 0.95 7.90
C SER A 97 -6.49 -0.25 8.27
N ASN A 98 -6.28 -0.83 9.45
CA ASN A 98 -7.10 -1.92 9.97
C ASN A 98 -8.26 -1.43 10.85
N ASP A 99 -8.64 -0.14 10.78
CA ASP A 99 -9.78 0.41 11.52
C ASP A 99 -11.11 -0.11 10.94
N PRO A 100 -11.88 -0.92 11.69
CA PRO A 100 -13.13 -1.49 11.19
C PRO A 100 -14.20 -0.44 10.87
N HIS A 101 -14.11 0.78 11.42
CA HIS A 101 -15.07 1.85 11.14
C HIS A 101 -14.94 2.42 9.73
N LEU A 102 -13.84 2.17 9.04
CA LEU A 102 -13.61 2.61 7.65
C LEU A 102 -14.26 1.69 6.62
N TYR A 103 -14.68 0.48 7.03
CA TYR A 103 -15.10 -0.58 6.11
C TYR A 103 -16.54 -1.00 6.32
N ARG A 104 -17.21 -1.33 5.22
CA ARG A 104 -18.53 -1.98 5.25
C ARG A 104 -18.36 -3.49 5.43
N PRO A 105 -19.34 -4.20 6.02
CA PRO A 105 -19.31 -5.66 6.06
C PRO A 105 -19.12 -6.26 4.65
N GLY A 106 -18.15 -7.16 4.49
CA GLY A 106 -17.84 -7.79 3.20
C GLY A 106 -16.94 -6.97 2.27
N SER A 107 -16.38 -5.84 2.72
CA SER A 107 -15.36 -5.08 1.98
C SER A 107 -14.22 -5.99 1.50
N PHE A 108 -13.67 -5.72 0.31
CA PHE A 108 -12.62 -6.53 -0.31
C PHE A 108 -12.99 -8.03 -0.45
N GLY A 109 -14.27 -8.35 -0.64
CA GLY A 109 -14.72 -9.73 -0.74
C GLY A 109 -14.62 -10.52 0.57
N GLY A 110 -14.59 -9.82 1.71
CA GLY A 110 -14.42 -10.44 3.03
C GLY A 110 -12.97 -10.70 3.41
N ALA A 111 -12.00 -10.06 2.74
CA ALA A 111 -10.60 -10.13 3.12
C ALA A 111 -10.37 -9.60 4.54
N ILE A 112 -9.45 -10.25 5.26
CA ILE A 112 -8.99 -9.86 6.59
C ILE A 112 -7.84 -8.86 6.42
N ILE A 113 -8.02 -7.67 7.00
CA ILE A 113 -6.99 -6.64 7.11
C ILE A 113 -6.30 -6.81 8.47
N GLU A 114 -5.08 -7.32 8.45
CA GLU A 114 -4.26 -7.54 9.64
C GLU A 114 -3.80 -6.22 10.27
N PRO A 115 -3.55 -6.16 11.59
CA PRO A 115 -3.14 -4.93 12.23
C PRO A 115 -1.82 -4.38 11.67
N VAL A 116 -1.79 -3.08 11.41
CA VAL A 116 -0.65 -2.41 10.74
C VAL A 116 0.65 -2.63 11.52
N ILE A 117 0.65 -2.35 12.83
CA ILE A 117 1.87 -2.38 13.64
C ILE A 117 2.44 -3.79 13.70
N SER A 118 1.60 -4.81 13.98
CA SER A 118 2.07 -6.20 14.05
C SER A 118 2.56 -6.71 12.69
N THR A 119 1.89 -6.32 11.60
CA THR A 119 2.34 -6.67 10.25
C THR A 119 3.69 -6.02 9.94
N TYR A 120 3.87 -4.75 10.27
CA TYR A 120 5.14 -4.05 10.09
C TYR A 120 6.26 -4.72 10.89
N GLU A 121 6.05 -5.02 12.17
CA GLU A 121 7.07 -5.66 13.01
C GLU A 121 7.51 -7.02 12.44
N LYS A 122 6.54 -7.84 12.02
CA LYS A 122 6.80 -9.13 11.39
C LYS A 122 7.64 -8.98 10.11
N LEU A 123 7.18 -8.15 9.18
CA LEU A 123 7.83 -7.99 7.87
C LEU A 123 9.14 -7.24 7.96
N SER A 124 9.25 -6.25 8.85
CA SER A 124 10.50 -5.53 9.06
C SER A 124 11.59 -6.45 9.60
N LYS A 125 11.26 -7.35 10.52
CA LYS A 125 12.19 -8.37 10.98
C LYS A 125 12.66 -9.27 9.83
N GLN A 126 11.74 -9.79 9.03
CA GLN A 126 12.07 -10.62 7.87
C GLN A 126 12.97 -9.86 6.87
N LEU A 127 12.63 -8.61 6.56
CA LEU A 127 13.40 -7.78 5.63
C LEU A 127 14.82 -7.46 6.12
N LEU A 128 15.00 -7.23 7.42
CA LEU A 128 16.30 -6.92 8.00
C LEU A 128 17.15 -8.19 8.20
N ASP A 129 16.55 -9.25 8.75
CA ASP A 129 17.28 -10.44 9.19
C ASP A 129 17.58 -11.40 8.03
N GLU A 130 16.64 -11.58 7.09
CA GLU A 130 16.74 -12.57 6.01
C GLU A 130 17.11 -11.93 4.66
N GLU A 131 16.46 -10.82 4.33
CA GLU A 131 16.68 -10.14 3.05
C GLU A 131 17.84 -9.14 3.10
N HIS A 132 18.32 -8.82 4.29
CA HIS A 132 19.43 -7.89 4.54
C HIS A 132 19.21 -6.52 3.86
N VAL A 133 18.00 -5.95 3.98
CA VAL A 133 17.75 -4.59 3.52
C VAL A 133 18.42 -3.58 4.45
N ASP A 134 18.89 -2.46 3.88
CA ASP A 134 19.49 -1.38 4.65
C ASP A 134 18.44 -0.47 5.32
N LEU A 135 17.27 -0.38 4.70
CA LEU A 135 16.22 0.55 5.06
C LEU A 135 14.85 -0.03 4.75
N ILE A 136 13.85 0.28 5.57
CA ILE A 136 12.45 -0.05 5.30
C ILE A 136 11.65 1.24 5.26
N VAL A 137 10.83 1.40 4.22
CA VAL A 137 9.93 2.53 4.03
C VAL A 137 8.49 2.01 3.99
N PRO A 138 7.72 2.18 5.08
CA PRO A 138 6.29 1.93 5.06
C PRO A 138 5.55 3.01 4.27
N ILE A 139 4.77 2.56 3.29
CA ILE A 139 3.78 3.33 2.55
C ILE A 139 2.42 2.97 3.15
N THR A 140 1.82 3.91 3.86
CA THR A 140 0.66 3.66 4.70
C THR A 140 -0.56 4.39 4.16
N HIS A 141 -1.73 3.74 4.27
CA HIS A 141 -3.02 4.37 4.05
C HIS A 141 -3.82 4.35 5.34
N GLN A 142 -3.41 5.19 6.28
CA GLN A 142 -4.01 5.33 7.60
C GLN A 142 -3.96 6.79 8.07
N SER A 143 -4.68 7.10 9.15
CA SER A 143 -4.78 8.48 9.62
C SER A 143 -3.41 8.98 10.10
N MET A 144 -3.15 10.29 9.98
CA MET A 144 -1.91 10.87 10.53
C MET A 144 -1.72 10.60 12.02
N LYS A 145 -2.82 10.42 12.77
CA LYS A 145 -2.76 10.08 14.19
C LYS A 145 -2.19 8.68 14.40
N ASP A 146 -2.58 7.73 13.54
CA ASP A 146 -2.10 6.36 13.59
C ASP A 146 -0.68 6.24 13.05
N ASP A 147 -0.31 6.98 11.99
CA ASP A 147 1.08 7.08 11.54
C ASP A 147 2.00 7.63 12.65
N ARG A 148 1.56 8.68 13.36
CA ARG A 148 2.30 9.21 14.52
C ARG A 148 2.39 8.22 15.66
N LYS A 149 1.36 7.40 15.87
CA LYS A 149 1.38 6.34 16.87
C LYS A 149 2.38 5.26 16.46
N MET A 150 2.35 4.83 15.21
CA MET A 150 3.27 3.88 14.62
C MET A 150 4.72 4.35 14.77
N ALA A 151 5.04 5.59 14.38
CA ALA A 151 6.38 6.17 14.51
C ALA A 151 6.86 6.27 15.97
N LYS A 152 5.96 6.47 16.93
CA LYS A 152 6.31 6.48 18.37
C LYS A 152 6.50 5.08 18.95
N THR A 153 5.74 4.11 18.45
CA THR A 153 5.82 2.73 18.91
C THR A 153 7.03 2.01 18.32
N LEU A 154 7.40 2.34 17.09
CA LEU A 154 8.45 1.66 16.34
C LEU A 154 9.69 2.54 16.23
N SER A 155 10.76 2.14 16.90
CA SER A 155 12.03 2.87 16.91
C SER A 155 12.85 2.74 15.62
N ASN A 156 12.42 1.89 14.69
CA ASN A 156 13.13 1.54 13.44
C ASN A 156 12.44 2.07 12.18
N VAL A 157 11.58 3.10 12.29
CA VAL A 157 10.87 3.71 11.15
C VAL A 157 11.40 5.13 10.91
N PRO A 158 12.34 5.32 9.98
CA PRO A 158 12.93 6.65 9.74
C PRO A 158 12.01 7.58 8.96
N VAL A 159 11.16 7.03 8.07
CA VAL A 159 10.23 7.81 7.24
C VAL A 159 8.95 7.00 7.04
N ILE A 160 7.79 7.66 7.13
CA ILE A 160 6.49 7.07 6.77
C ILE A 160 5.91 7.86 5.60
N LEU A 161 5.52 7.16 4.54
CA LEU A 161 4.83 7.75 3.39
C LEU A 161 3.32 7.54 3.53
N GLY A 162 2.63 8.52 4.13
CA GLY A 162 1.20 8.45 4.45
C GLY A 162 0.27 8.92 3.32
N GLY A 163 -0.86 8.24 3.17
CA GLY A 163 -1.80 8.38 2.06
C GLY A 163 -3.13 9.05 2.36
N MET A 164 -3.79 8.67 3.47
CA MET A 164 -5.15 9.12 3.84
C MET A 164 -5.27 10.64 4.05
N SER A 165 -4.15 11.34 4.24
CA SER A 165 -4.11 12.80 4.41
C SER A 165 -3.17 13.50 3.43
N LEU A 166 -2.77 12.83 2.32
CA LEU A 166 -1.84 13.36 1.31
C LEU A 166 -0.60 14.04 1.93
N THR A 167 0.09 13.38 2.88
CA THR A 167 1.21 14.00 3.63
C THR A 167 2.43 13.08 3.72
N ILE A 168 3.60 13.58 3.32
CA ILE A 168 4.91 12.96 3.62
C ILE A 168 5.36 13.45 5.00
N SER A 169 5.65 12.55 5.93
CA SER A 169 6.18 12.91 7.26
C SER A 169 7.53 12.23 7.51
N SER A 170 8.56 13.04 7.77
CA SER A 170 9.83 12.58 8.37
C SER A 170 9.74 12.75 9.88
N TYR A 171 10.07 11.72 10.65
CA TYR A 171 10.00 11.72 12.12
C TYR A 171 11.38 11.61 12.76
#